data_AF-G9JPL4-F1
#
_entry.id   AF-G9JPL4-F1
#
_cell.length_a   1.000
_cell.length_b   1.000
_cell.length_c   1.000
_cell.angle_alpha   90.00
_cell.angle_beta   90.00
_cell.angle_gamma   90.00
#
_symmetry.space_group_name_H-M   'P 1'
#
loop_
_entity.id
_entity.type
_entity.pdbx_description
1 polymer ?
#
loop_
_entity_poly.entity_id
_entity_poly.type
_entity_poly.pdbx_seq_one_letter_code
_entity_poly.pdbx_strand_id
1 'polypeptide(L)'
;GIPDGFRFMNGYGSHTFKLVNAQGVAHWVKFHYKTNQGIKNLSVDKAAELASSDPDYGIRDLYNAIAKGDCPSWSFYIQVMTMAQAKNSKFNPFDLTKVWPHSDYPLIPVGKFELDRNPKNYFAEVEQIAFNPANLVPGIEPSPDKMLQGRLFSYGDTHRHRLGANYLQIPVNCPYRVTVSNYQRDGPQAICNQEGAPNYFPNSFSGPRECPRAQRL
;
A
#
# COMPACT_ATOMS: atom_id res chain seq x y z
N GLY A 1 -1.05 -21.52 -3.52
CA GLY A 1 0.31 -21.61 -4.10
C GLY A 1 0.33 -20.95 -5.46
N ILE A 2 -0.54 -21.43 -6.35
CA ILE A 2 -0.74 -20.88 -7.69
C ILE A 2 -2.21 -20.46 -7.79
N PRO A 3 -2.55 -19.19 -7.48
CA PRO A 3 -3.93 -18.74 -7.58
C PRO A 3 -4.41 -18.75 -9.03
N ASP A 4 -5.69 -19.00 -9.23
CA ASP A 4 -6.34 -18.97 -10.54
C ASP A 4 -6.58 -17.52 -10.96
N GLY A 5 -5.54 -16.86 -11.50
CA GLY A 5 -5.57 -15.43 -11.78
C GLY A 5 -5.54 -14.57 -10.50
N PHE A 6 -5.56 -13.24 -10.67
CA PHE A 6 -5.44 -12.31 -9.54
C PHE A 6 -6.73 -12.15 -8.72
N ARG A 7 -7.89 -12.46 -9.31
CA ARG A 7 -9.20 -12.16 -8.71
C ARG A 7 -9.60 -13.15 -7.60
N PHE A 8 -9.05 -14.35 -7.63
CA PHE A 8 -9.43 -15.46 -6.74
C PHE A 8 -8.43 -15.69 -5.59
N MET A 9 -7.72 -14.65 -5.18
CA MET A 9 -6.78 -14.68 -4.05
C MET A 9 -7.09 -13.60 -3.02
N ASN A 10 -6.71 -13.86 -1.77
CA ASN A 10 -6.74 -12.84 -0.72
C ASN A 10 -5.51 -11.93 -0.82
N GLY A 11 -5.65 -10.69 -0.33
CA GLY A 11 -4.54 -9.78 -0.05
C GLY A 11 -4.32 -9.63 1.46
N TYR A 12 -3.09 -9.28 1.85
CA TYR A 12 -2.73 -9.02 3.24
C TYR A 12 -1.70 -7.90 3.32
N GLY A 13 -1.77 -7.08 4.36
CA GLY A 13 -0.66 -6.19 4.71
C GLY A 13 0.55 -6.95 5.24
N SER A 14 0.32 -8.18 5.73
CA SER A 14 1.28 -9.13 6.33
C SER A 14 1.92 -8.61 7.62
N HIS A 15 2.59 -7.47 7.57
CA HIS A 15 3.19 -6.82 8.74
C HIS A 15 2.15 -6.39 9.75
N THR A 16 2.60 -6.29 10.99
CA THR A 16 1.89 -5.51 12.00
C THR A 16 2.12 -4.03 11.70
N PHE A 17 1.08 -3.21 11.78
CA PHE A 17 1.13 -1.76 11.74
C PHE A 17 0.59 -1.19 13.06
N LYS A 18 0.67 0.12 13.24
CA LYS A 18 0.07 0.84 14.36
C LYS A 18 -1.06 1.74 13.86
N LEU A 19 -2.21 1.71 14.52
CA LEU A 19 -3.27 2.69 14.35
C LEU A 19 -3.30 3.62 15.56
N VAL A 20 -3.47 4.91 15.33
CA VAL A 20 -3.56 5.93 16.37
C VAL A 20 -4.84 6.74 16.18
N ASN A 21 -5.66 6.80 17.23
CA ASN A 21 -6.93 7.54 17.19
C ASN A 21 -6.74 9.02 17.53
N ALA A 22 -7.85 9.78 17.51
CA ALA A 22 -7.82 11.23 17.78
C ALA A 22 -7.38 11.61 19.20
N GLN A 23 -7.41 10.66 20.15
CA GLN A 23 -6.96 10.84 21.53
C GLN A 23 -5.50 10.40 21.73
N GLY A 24 -4.79 10.00 20.67
CA GLY A 24 -3.42 9.48 20.76
C GLY A 24 -3.34 8.04 21.28
N VAL A 25 -4.47 7.34 21.43
CA VAL A 25 -4.48 5.93 21.84
C VAL A 25 -4.09 5.08 20.65
N ALA A 26 -3.07 4.25 20.88
CA ALA A 26 -2.48 3.43 19.84
C ALA A 26 -2.83 1.94 20.00
N HIS A 27 -3.06 1.28 18.87
CA HIS A 27 -3.27 -0.16 18.77
C HIS A 27 -2.40 -0.75 17.66
N TRP A 28 -2.01 -2.00 17.81
CA TRP A 28 -1.41 -2.76 16.72
C TRP A 28 -2.50 -3.33 15.82
N VAL A 29 -2.24 -3.37 14.51
CA VAL A 29 -3.20 -3.81 13.50
C VAL A 29 -2.57 -4.76 12.47
N LYS A 30 -3.37 -5.71 11.97
CA LYS A 30 -3.11 -6.45 10.73
C LYS A 30 -4.20 -6.12 9.72
N PHE A 31 -3.83 -5.92 8.45
CA PHE A 31 -4.76 -5.64 7.35
C PHE A 31 -5.03 -6.89 6.52
N HIS A 32 -6.31 -7.18 6.24
CA HIS A 32 -6.74 -8.34 5.46
C HIS A 32 -7.74 -7.93 4.38
N TYR A 33 -7.54 -8.42 3.17
CA TYR A 33 -8.42 -8.16 2.03
C TYR A 33 -8.91 -9.51 1.49
N LYS A 34 -10.17 -9.84 1.72
CA LYS A 34 -10.73 -11.15 1.36
C LYS A 34 -11.43 -11.07 0.00
N THR A 35 -11.05 -11.93 -0.94
CA THR A 35 -11.68 -11.98 -2.27
C THR A 35 -13.16 -12.28 -2.13
N ASN A 36 -14.00 -11.54 -2.85
CA ASN A 36 -15.45 -11.80 -2.91
C ASN A 36 -15.80 -12.79 -4.04
N GLN A 37 -14.83 -13.21 -4.85
CA GLN A 37 -14.99 -14.16 -5.97
C GLN A 37 -14.81 -15.63 -5.52
N GLY A 38 -14.37 -15.81 -4.27
CA GLY A 38 -13.99 -17.11 -3.71
C GLY A 38 -12.54 -17.46 -4.00
N ILE A 39 -11.91 -18.24 -3.10
CA ILE A 39 -10.55 -18.71 -3.33
C ILE A 39 -10.55 -19.81 -4.38
N LYS A 40 -9.70 -19.66 -5.40
CA LYS A 40 -9.45 -20.68 -6.43
C LYS A 40 -7.96 -20.76 -6.74
N ASN A 41 -7.52 -21.97 -7.04
CA ASN A 41 -6.13 -22.27 -7.36
C ASN A 41 -6.08 -23.15 -8.60
N LEU A 42 -4.98 -23.03 -9.35
CA LEU A 42 -4.66 -23.93 -10.45
C LEU A 42 -3.97 -25.19 -9.93
N SER A 43 -4.22 -26.32 -10.60
CA SER A 43 -3.35 -27.49 -10.46
C SER A 43 -1.98 -27.18 -11.09
N VAL A 44 -0.95 -27.93 -10.69
CA VAL A 44 0.40 -27.78 -11.24
C VAL A 44 0.40 -27.99 -12.76
N ASP A 45 -0.29 -29.04 -13.24
CA ASP A 45 -0.38 -29.34 -14.67
C ASP A 45 -1.04 -28.21 -15.46
N LYS A 46 -2.14 -27.64 -14.93
CA LYS A 46 -2.82 -26.54 -15.60
C LYS A 46 -1.97 -25.26 -15.60
N ALA A 47 -1.25 -25.01 -14.51
CA ALA A 47 -0.33 -23.88 -14.43
C ALA A 47 0.83 -24.02 -15.43
N ALA A 48 1.38 -25.22 -15.61
CA ALA A 48 2.43 -25.50 -16.59
C ALA A 48 1.93 -25.35 -18.03
N GLU A 49 0.71 -25.82 -18.32
CA GLU A 49 0.06 -25.59 -19.62
C GLU A 49 -0.10 -24.10 -19.91
N LEU A 50 -0.65 -23.33 -18.94
CA LEU A 50 -0.84 -21.89 -19.09
C LEU A 50 0.49 -21.13 -19.21
N ALA A 51 1.53 -21.52 -18.49
CA ALA A 51 2.84 -20.87 -18.57
C ALA A 51 3.44 -20.88 -20.00
N SER A 52 3.04 -21.84 -20.85
CA SER A 52 3.49 -21.94 -22.25
C SER A 52 2.46 -21.43 -23.26
N SER A 53 1.18 -21.74 -23.06
CA SER A 53 0.10 -21.34 -23.97
C SER A 53 -0.32 -19.88 -23.79
N ASP A 54 -0.06 -19.32 -22.60
CA ASP A 54 -0.48 -18.00 -22.19
C ASP A 54 0.29 -17.47 -20.95
N PRO A 55 1.52 -16.98 -21.16
CA PRO A 55 2.34 -16.46 -20.06
C PRO A 55 1.72 -15.25 -19.33
N ASP A 56 0.77 -14.56 -19.96
CA ASP A 56 0.10 -13.37 -19.45
C ASP A 56 -1.29 -13.65 -18.85
N TYR A 57 -1.57 -14.90 -18.47
CA TYR A 57 -2.88 -15.35 -17.98
C TYR A 57 -3.53 -14.43 -16.95
N GLY A 58 -2.77 -14.02 -15.92
CA GLY A 58 -3.29 -13.13 -14.88
C GLY A 58 -3.64 -11.73 -15.40
N ILE A 59 -2.86 -11.20 -16.35
CA ILE A 59 -3.12 -9.91 -17.00
C ILE A 59 -4.39 -10.01 -17.83
N ARG A 60 -4.51 -11.05 -18.68
CA ARG A 60 -5.69 -11.24 -19.53
C ARG A 60 -6.95 -11.47 -18.71
N ASP A 61 -6.92 -12.32 -17.68
CA ASP A 61 -8.07 -12.59 -16.81
C ASP A 61 -8.59 -11.29 -16.19
N LEU A 62 -7.72 -10.51 -15.54
CA LEU A 62 -8.11 -9.28 -14.88
C LEU A 62 -8.64 -8.24 -15.87
N TYR A 63 -7.93 -8.04 -16.98
CA TYR A 63 -8.34 -7.07 -18.00
C TYR A 63 -9.73 -7.40 -18.57
N ASN A 64 -9.94 -8.66 -18.96
CA ASN A 64 -11.20 -9.10 -19.55
C ASN A 64 -12.36 -9.08 -18.55
N ALA A 65 -12.12 -9.39 -17.28
CA ALA A 65 -13.13 -9.31 -16.24
C ALA A 65 -13.66 -7.87 -16.10
N ILE A 66 -12.74 -6.91 -15.96
CA ILE A 66 -13.09 -5.48 -15.85
C ILE A 66 -13.77 -4.99 -17.13
N ALA A 67 -13.24 -5.35 -18.32
CA ALA A 67 -13.81 -4.92 -19.60
C ALA A 67 -15.25 -5.43 -19.83
N LYS A 68 -15.62 -6.56 -19.21
CA LYS A 68 -16.97 -7.14 -19.26
C LYS A 68 -17.89 -6.65 -18.15
N GLY A 69 -17.41 -5.80 -17.23
CA GLY A 69 -18.15 -5.38 -16.05
C GLY A 69 -18.20 -6.40 -14.92
N ASP A 70 -17.45 -7.51 -15.01
CA ASP A 70 -17.25 -8.47 -13.91
C ASP A 70 -16.13 -7.96 -12.98
N CYS A 71 -16.35 -6.78 -12.42
CA CYS A 71 -15.36 -6.04 -11.64
C CYS A 71 -15.01 -6.78 -10.34
N PRO A 72 -13.76 -7.25 -10.16
CA PRO A 72 -13.40 -7.95 -8.94
C PRO A 72 -13.33 -6.99 -7.76
N SER A 73 -13.71 -7.50 -6.60
CA SER A 73 -13.75 -6.78 -5.34
C SER A 73 -13.30 -7.61 -4.15
N TRP A 74 -12.82 -6.91 -3.12
CA TRP A 74 -12.36 -7.49 -1.87
C TRP A 74 -13.00 -6.80 -0.69
N SER A 75 -13.40 -7.59 0.30
CA SER A 75 -13.84 -7.11 1.61
C SER A 75 -12.62 -6.84 2.51
N PHE A 76 -12.53 -5.64 3.07
CA PHE A 76 -11.42 -5.17 3.89
C PHE A 76 -11.71 -5.34 5.38
N TYR A 77 -10.78 -5.95 6.09
CA TYR A 77 -10.84 -6.23 7.53
C TYR A 77 -9.54 -5.84 8.23
N ILE A 78 -9.66 -5.66 9.55
CA ILE A 78 -8.53 -5.53 10.45
C ILE A 78 -8.60 -6.54 11.60
N GLN A 79 -7.44 -7.01 12.06
CA GLN A 79 -7.29 -7.54 13.42
C GLN A 79 -6.68 -6.43 14.28
N VAL A 80 -7.14 -6.29 15.52
CA VAL A 80 -6.66 -5.26 16.45
C VAL A 80 -6.08 -5.92 17.69
N MET A 81 -4.88 -5.53 18.08
CA MET A 81 -4.19 -5.98 19.29
C MET A 81 -3.79 -4.76 20.12
N THR A 82 -4.18 -4.76 21.40
CA THR A 82 -3.78 -3.70 22.34
C THR A 82 -2.29 -3.76 22.66
N MET A 83 -1.73 -2.64 23.12
CA MET A 83 -0.33 -2.59 23.58
C MET A 83 -0.04 -3.60 24.69
N ALA A 84 -1.00 -3.79 25.62
CA ALA A 84 -0.88 -4.75 26.71
C ALA A 84 -0.90 -6.21 26.21
N GLN A 85 -1.77 -6.54 25.25
CA GLN A 85 -1.81 -7.88 24.64
C GLN A 85 -0.49 -8.20 23.92
N ALA A 86 0.09 -7.23 23.20
CA ALA A 86 1.38 -7.42 22.54
C ALA A 86 2.51 -7.74 23.52
N LYS A 87 2.56 -7.07 24.67
CA LYS A 87 3.56 -7.32 25.73
C LYS A 87 3.44 -8.71 26.33
N ASN A 88 2.22 -9.24 26.42
CA ASN A 88 1.92 -10.55 27.01
C ASN A 88 1.80 -11.67 25.95
N SER A 89 2.13 -11.39 24.69
CA SER A 89 2.00 -12.35 23.60
C SER A 89 3.00 -13.50 23.76
N LYS A 90 2.57 -14.73 23.45
CA LYS A 90 3.42 -15.94 23.50
C LYS A 90 4.47 -15.99 22.40
N PHE A 91 4.34 -15.14 21.40
CA PHE A 91 5.28 -14.98 20.28
C PHE A 91 5.48 -13.50 20.00
N ASN A 92 6.56 -13.16 19.29
CA ASN A 92 6.80 -11.78 18.87
C ASN A 92 5.68 -11.33 17.90
N PRO A 93 4.78 -10.40 18.29
CA PRO A 93 3.66 -9.98 17.43
C PRO A 93 4.12 -9.21 16.18
N PHE A 94 5.41 -8.87 16.10
CA PHE A 94 6.08 -8.19 14.99
C PHE A 94 6.96 -9.12 14.15
N ASP A 95 6.96 -10.43 14.41
CA ASP A 95 7.61 -11.43 13.57
C ASP A 95 6.73 -11.71 12.34
N LEU A 96 7.22 -11.33 11.16
CA LEU A 96 6.52 -11.48 9.89
C LEU A 96 6.20 -12.95 9.54
N THR A 97 6.90 -13.91 10.13
CA THR A 97 6.64 -15.35 9.92
C THR A 97 5.47 -15.87 10.75
N LYS A 98 4.86 -15.03 11.61
CA LYS A 98 3.75 -15.40 12.49
C LYS A 98 2.46 -14.70 12.09
N VAL A 99 1.36 -15.40 12.32
CA VAL A 99 0.00 -14.86 12.20
C VAL A 99 -0.59 -14.62 13.58
N TRP A 100 -1.54 -13.70 13.68
CA TRP A 100 -2.36 -13.57 14.87
C TRP A 100 -3.56 -14.51 14.74
N PRO A 101 -3.74 -15.49 15.65
CA PRO A 101 -4.86 -16.42 15.54
C PRO A 101 -6.20 -15.68 15.49
N HIS A 102 -7.05 -16.01 14.53
CA HIS A 102 -8.36 -15.37 14.39
C HIS A 102 -9.29 -15.62 15.59
N SER A 103 -9.07 -16.70 16.36
CA SER A 103 -9.78 -16.97 17.61
C SER A 103 -9.51 -15.91 18.66
N ASP A 104 -8.28 -15.41 18.70
CA ASP A 104 -7.81 -14.49 19.73
C ASP A 104 -8.00 -13.04 19.29
N TYR A 105 -7.87 -12.80 17.98
CA TYR A 105 -8.00 -11.49 17.34
C TYR A 105 -8.95 -11.63 16.13
N PRO A 106 -10.27 -11.58 16.34
CA PRO A 106 -11.23 -11.75 15.25
C PRO A 106 -11.12 -10.63 14.21
N LEU A 107 -11.52 -10.93 12.97
CA LEU A 107 -11.57 -9.95 11.89
C LEU A 107 -12.70 -8.95 12.12
N ILE A 108 -12.36 -7.67 12.09
CA ILE A 108 -13.30 -6.55 12.19
C ILE A 108 -13.50 -5.97 10.78
N PRO A 109 -14.73 -5.93 10.25
CA PRO A 109 -14.99 -5.37 8.93
C PRO A 109 -14.75 -3.85 8.91
N VAL A 110 -14.13 -3.35 7.84
CA VAL A 110 -13.82 -1.92 7.66
C VAL A 110 -14.47 -1.36 6.40
N GLY A 111 -14.44 -2.10 5.29
CA GLY A 111 -14.99 -1.61 4.03
C GLY A 111 -14.82 -2.60 2.87
N LYS A 112 -14.90 -2.09 1.64
CA LYS A 112 -14.76 -2.85 0.40
C LYS A 112 -14.02 -1.98 -0.61
N PHE A 113 -13.20 -2.60 -1.45
CA PHE A 113 -12.72 -1.96 -2.69
C PHE A 113 -13.01 -2.85 -3.89
N GLU A 114 -13.09 -2.23 -5.05
CA GLU A 114 -13.40 -2.85 -6.33
C GLU A 114 -12.45 -2.30 -7.39
N LEU A 115 -12.05 -3.14 -8.34
CA LEU A 115 -11.26 -2.74 -9.50
C LEU A 115 -12.22 -2.66 -10.69
N ASP A 116 -12.58 -1.44 -11.07
CA ASP A 116 -13.65 -1.15 -12.03
C ASP A 116 -13.16 -0.49 -13.33
N ARG A 117 -11.84 -0.27 -13.45
CA ARG A 117 -11.26 0.44 -14.59
C ARG A 117 -9.93 -0.15 -15.01
N ASN A 118 -9.82 -0.51 -16.28
CA ASN A 118 -8.54 -0.89 -16.88
C ASN A 118 -7.63 0.34 -17.11
N PRO A 119 -6.31 0.16 -17.05
CA PRO A 119 -5.35 1.19 -17.48
C PRO A 119 -5.59 1.60 -18.94
N LYS A 120 -5.45 2.89 -19.27
CA LYS A 120 -5.50 3.35 -20.66
C LYS A 120 -4.18 3.12 -21.37
N ASN A 121 -3.07 3.26 -20.64
CA ASN A 121 -1.74 2.93 -21.12
C ASN A 121 -0.98 2.14 -20.05
N TYR A 122 -0.61 0.90 -20.37
CA TYR A 122 0.05 0.00 -19.42
C TYR A 122 1.36 0.57 -18.90
N PHE A 123 2.21 1.11 -19.77
CA PHE A 123 3.52 1.62 -19.36
C PHE A 123 3.38 2.85 -18.44
N ALA A 124 2.46 3.77 -18.76
CA ALA A 124 2.24 4.98 -17.99
C ALA A 124 1.61 4.73 -16.61
N GLU A 125 0.68 3.78 -16.52
CA GLU A 125 -0.18 3.60 -15.33
C GLU A 125 0.14 2.34 -14.53
N VAL A 126 0.83 1.35 -15.11
CA VAL A 126 1.20 0.09 -14.44
C VAL A 126 2.71 -0.01 -14.28
N GLU A 127 3.48 0.06 -15.37
CA GLU A 127 4.94 -0.15 -15.28
C GLU A 127 5.63 0.94 -14.44
N GLN A 128 5.13 2.18 -14.54
CA GLN A 128 5.65 3.33 -13.79
C GLN A 128 5.00 3.54 -12.41
N ILE A 129 4.06 2.68 -11.99
CA ILE A 129 3.48 2.82 -10.66
C ILE A 129 4.51 2.53 -9.55
N ALA A 130 4.40 3.23 -8.44
CA ALA A 130 5.34 3.18 -7.33
C ALA A 130 4.62 3.18 -5.98
N PHE A 131 4.66 2.04 -5.28
CA PHE A 131 4.08 1.89 -3.93
C PHE A 131 5.18 1.90 -2.88
N ASN A 132 5.15 2.80 -1.90
CA ASN A 132 6.13 2.85 -0.81
C ASN A 132 5.44 2.62 0.55
N PRO A 133 5.82 1.62 1.35
CA PRO A 133 5.29 1.42 2.71
C PRO A 133 5.52 2.60 3.67
N ALA A 134 6.46 3.51 3.37
CA ALA A 134 6.63 4.75 4.13
C ALA A 134 5.60 5.84 3.80
N ASN A 135 4.80 5.68 2.73
CA ASN A 135 3.71 6.60 2.40
C ASN A 135 2.50 6.27 3.28
N LEU A 136 2.56 6.70 4.54
CA LEU A 136 1.50 6.55 5.52
C LEU A 136 0.81 7.88 5.77
N VAL A 137 -0.43 7.83 6.26
CA VAL A 137 -1.24 9.01 6.57
C VAL A 137 -1.46 9.12 8.08
N PRO A 138 -1.68 10.34 8.61
CA PRO A 138 -1.99 10.55 10.03
C PRO A 138 -3.03 9.54 10.56
N GLY A 139 -2.63 8.76 11.57
CA GLY A 139 -3.42 7.69 12.18
C GLY A 139 -2.98 6.28 11.79
N ILE A 140 -2.07 6.11 10.81
CA ILE A 140 -1.44 4.83 10.46
C ILE A 140 0.08 5.01 10.52
N GLU A 141 0.74 4.12 11.25
CA GLU A 141 2.18 4.19 11.52
C GLU A 141 2.83 2.80 11.41
N PRO A 142 4.15 2.73 11.20
CA PRO A 142 4.84 1.46 11.15
C PRO A 142 4.98 0.84 12.54
N SER A 143 5.04 -0.49 12.60
CA SER A 143 5.44 -1.22 13.81
C SER A 143 6.95 -1.50 13.83
N PRO A 144 7.53 -1.99 14.94
CA PRO A 144 8.93 -2.40 15.01
C PRO A 144 9.23 -3.73 14.29
N ASP A 145 8.34 -4.24 13.44
CA ASP A 145 8.63 -5.38 12.54
C ASP A 145 9.86 -5.06 11.68
N LYS A 146 10.93 -5.83 11.85
CA LYS A 146 12.23 -5.60 11.21
C LYS A 146 12.13 -5.56 9.69
N MET A 147 11.29 -6.41 9.10
CA MET A 147 11.09 -6.44 7.65
C MET A 147 10.35 -5.20 7.18
N LEU A 148 9.33 -4.76 7.92
CA LEU A 148 8.64 -3.51 7.62
C LEU A 148 9.61 -2.33 7.67
N GLN A 149 10.42 -2.23 8.72
CA GLN A 149 11.40 -1.16 8.92
C GLN A 149 12.37 -1.04 7.74
N GLY A 150 12.91 -2.15 7.22
CA GLY A 150 13.74 -2.12 6.01
C GLY A 150 12.99 -1.64 4.76
N ARG A 151 11.72 -2.02 4.62
CA ARG A 151 10.88 -1.62 3.47
C ARG A 151 10.52 -0.13 3.48
N LEU A 152 10.49 0.53 4.63
CA LEU A 152 10.25 1.98 4.71
C LEU A 152 11.31 2.78 3.93
N PHE A 153 12.55 2.30 3.92
CA PHE A 153 13.63 2.89 3.15
C PHE A 153 13.68 2.37 1.71
N SER A 154 13.73 1.04 1.56
CA SER A 154 14.13 0.38 0.30
C SER A 154 13.26 0.75 -0.91
N TYR A 155 11.95 0.93 -0.71
CA TYR A 155 11.05 1.24 -1.83
C TYR A 155 11.30 2.64 -2.39
N GLY A 156 11.43 3.65 -1.53
CA GLY A 156 11.75 5.01 -1.96
C GLY A 156 13.11 5.07 -2.66
N ASP A 157 14.10 4.33 -2.14
CA ASP A 157 15.43 4.23 -2.74
C ASP A 157 15.37 3.64 -4.17
N THR A 158 14.77 2.46 -4.35
CA THR A 158 14.69 1.84 -5.67
C THR A 158 13.84 2.64 -6.66
N HIS A 159 12.79 3.35 -6.22
CA HIS A 159 12.00 4.20 -7.11
C HIS A 159 12.81 5.36 -7.68
N ARG A 160 13.68 5.99 -6.88
CA ARG A 160 14.55 7.07 -7.36
C ARG A 160 15.52 6.59 -8.43
N HIS A 161 15.98 5.34 -8.33
CA HIS A 161 16.80 4.70 -9.36
C HIS A 161 15.99 4.30 -10.59
N ARG A 162 14.90 3.53 -10.40
CA ARG A 162 14.09 2.93 -11.48
C ARG A 162 13.31 3.94 -12.32
N LEU A 163 12.78 4.99 -11.68
CA LEU A 163 11.86 5.96 -12.29
C LEU A 163 12.40 7.39 -12.28
N GLY A 164 13.48 7.65 -11.53
CA GLY A 164 14.07 8.98 -11.38
C GLY A 164 13.68 9.69 -10.08
N ALA A 165 14.45 10.72 -9.74
CA ALA A 165 14.29 11.46 -8.47
C ALA A 165 12.89 12.06 -8.29
N ASN A 166 12.26 12.50 -9.40
CA ASN A 166 10.95 13.14 -9.43
C ASN A 166 9.80 12.17 -9.77
N TYR A 167 9.95 10.85 -9.54
CA TYR A 167 8.93 9.84 -9.90
C TYR A 167 7.53 10.11 -9.31
N LEU A 168 7.44 10.83 -8.19
CA LEU A 168 6.16 11.24 -7.57
C LEU A 168 5.39 12.27 -8.42
N GLN A 169 6.02 12.88 -9.42
CA GLN A 169 5.36 13.79 -10.37
C GLN A 169 4.75 13.03 -11.56
N ILE A 170 5.04 11.74 -11.74
CA ILE A 170 4.37 10.89 -12.74
C ILE A 170 2.88 10.80 -12.36
N PRO A 171 1.93 10.98 -13.30
CA PRO A 171 0.51 11.11 -12.98
C PRO A 171 -0.08 10.02 -12.07
N VAL A 172 0.29 8.75 -12.26
CA VAL A 172 -0.22 7.63 -11.45
C VAL A 172 0.33 7.63 -10.00
N ASN A 173 1.47 8.27 -9.77
CA ASN A 173 2.13 8.34 -8.46
C ASN A 173 1.82 9.67 -7.73
N CYS A 174 1.28 10.66 -8.44
CA CYS A 174 1.00 11.97 -7.90
C CYS A 174 -0.12 11.89 -6.85
N PRO A 175 0.08 12.48 -5.65
CA PRO A 175 -0.95 12.53 -4.62
C PRO A 175 -2.02 13.59 -4.95
N TYR A 176 -2.72 13.41 -6.08
CA TYR A 176 -3.61 14.39 -6.72
C TYR A 176 -4.79 14.86 -5.85
N ARG A 177 -5.10 14.16 -4.75
CA ARG A 177 -6.17 14.49 -3.80
C ARG A 177 -5.73 15.49 -2.71
N VAL A 178 -4.46 15.85 -2.66
CA VAL A 178 -3.90 16.78 -1.67
C VAL A 178 -3.00 17.80 -2.34
N THR A 179 -2.84 18.97 -1.72
CA THR A 179 -1.86 19.96 -2.17
C THR A 179 -0.48 19.59 -1.63
N VAL A 180 0.48 19.34 -2.52
CA VAL A 180 1.88 19.15 -2.14
C VAL A 180 2.53 20.52 -1.99
N SER A 181 2.95 20.84 -0.77
CA SER A 181 3.58 22.11 -0.43
C SER A 181 4.70 21.86 0.56
N ASN A 182 5.94 22.03 0.12
CA ASN A 182 7.14 21.71 0.90
C ASN A 182 8.37 22.50 0.39
N TYR A 183 9.55 22.16 0.91
CA TYR A 183 10.80 22.84 0.61
C TYR A 183 11.69 22.09 -0.37
N GLN A 184 11.22 20.97 -0.95
CA GLN A 184 11.97 20.23 -1.97
C GLN A 184 11.90 20.96 -3.32
N ARG A 185 13.01 20.97 -4.06
CA ARG A 185 13.17 21.61 -5.37
C ARG A 185 14.04 20.77 -6.30
N ASP A 186 13.95 21.08 -7.58
CA ASP A 186 14.83 20.65 -8.67
C ASP A 186 14.82 19.13 -8.93
N GLY A 187 15.96 18.59 -9.37
CA GLY A 187 16.12 17.21 -9.83
C GLY A 187 15.77 17.01 -11.32
N PRO A 188 16.25 15.91 -11.93
CA PRO A 188 15.95 15.60 -13.33
C PRO A 188 14.45 15.46 -13.57
N GLN A 189 13.99 15.88 -14.75
CA GLN A 189 12.60 15.79 -15.20
C GLN A 189 11.59 16.42 -14.22
N ALA A 190 11.96 17.50 -13.54
CA ALA A 190 11.02 18.28 -12.73
C ALA A 190 9.92 18.87 -13.65
N ILE A 191 8.66 18.51 -13.39
CA ILE A 191 7.47 19.00 -14.10
C ILE A 191 6.87 20.20 -13.35
N CYS A 192 6.81 20.10 -12.01
CA CYS A 192 6.39 21.16 -11.10
C CYS A 192 7.51 21.40 -10.08
N ASN A 193 7.88 22.67 -9.85
CA ASN A 193 9.00 23.05 -8.97
C ASN A 193 8.63 24.12 -7.91
N GLN A 194 7.34 24.29 -7.61
CA GLN A 194 6.83 25.22 -6.59
C GLN A 194 7.23 26.72 -6.78
N GLU A 195 7.62 27.09 -8.00
CA GLU A 195 7.87 28.46 -8.46
C GLU A 195 8.76 29.29 -7.49
N GLY A 196 8.42 30.56 -7.26
CA GLY A 196 9.17 31.49 -6.41
C GLY A 196 8.94 31.34 -4.91
N ALA A 197 8.32 30.25 -4.44
CA ALA A 197 8.08 30.04 -3.01
C ALA A 197 9.41 29.85 -2.25
N PRO A 198 9.55 30.38 -1.01
CA PRO A 198 10.72 30.14 -0.17
C PRO A 198 11.10 28.66 -0.09
N ASN A 199 12.39 28.35 -0.22
CA ASN A 199 12.92 26.98 -0.31
C ASN A 199 13.68 26.51 0.95
N TYR A 200 13.55 27.23 2.07
CA TYR A 200 14.16 26.87 3.36
C TYR A 200 13.17 26.97 4.53
N PHE A 201 13.41 26.19 5.58
CA PHE A 201 12.58 26.15 6.80
C PHE A 201 13.45 26.14 8.07
N PRO A 202 13.09 26.89 9.13
CA PRO A 202 12.01 27.89 9.17
C PRO A 202 12.33 29.13 8.32
N ASN A 203 11.31 29.88 7.91
CA ASN A 203 11.48 31.16 7.23
C ASN A 203 10.47 32.21 7.75
N SER A 204 10.80 33.49 7.56
CA SER A 204 9.96 34.63 7.96
C SER A 204 9.02 35.11 6.84
N PHE A 205 8.82 34.29 5.81
CA PHE A 205 7.94 34.55 4.67
C PHE A 205 6.72 33.62 4.71
N SER A 206 5.83 33.68 3.73
CA SER A 206 4.62 32.85 3.63
C SER A 206 4.91 31.43 3.11
N GLY A 207 6.02 30.81 3.53
CA GLY A 207 6.37 29.44 3.13
C GLY A 207 5.49 28.37 3.80
N PRO A 208 5.53 27.11 3.30
CA PRO A 208 4.77 25.99 3.87
C PRO A 208 5.02 25.80 5.38
N ARG A 209 3.96 25.54 6.16
CA ARG A 209 4.06 25.31 7.61
C ARG A 209 3.74 23.86 7.96
N GLU A 210 4.34 23.37 9.03
CA GLU A 210 4.02 22.07 9.58
C GLU A 210 2.55 22.01 10.03
N CYS A 211 1.92 20.85 9.83
CA CYS A 211 0.53 20.63 10.22
C CYS A 211 0.46 20.21 11.70
N PRO A 212 -0.16 20.98 12.62
CA PRO A 212 -0.23 20.63 14.04
C PRO A 212 -1.03 19.35 14.34
N ARG A 213 -1.82 18.87 13.37
CA ARG A 213 -2.51 17.59 13.47
C ARG A 213 -1.54 16.41 13.26
N ALA A 214 -0.52 16.58 12.43
CA ALA A 214 0.48 15.54 12.18
C ALA A 214 1.54 15.47 13.30
N GLN A 215 1.77 16.55 14.04
CA GLN A 215 2.70 16.60 15.17
C GLN A 215 2.19 15.90 16.45
N ARG A 216 0.89 15.58 16.52
CA ARG A 216 0.23 14.99 17.71
C ARG A 216 0.17 13.46 17.69
N LEU A 217 0.75 12.83 16.67
CA LEU A 217 0.81 11.39 16.45
C LEU A 217 2.25 10.92 16.63
#